data_AF-A0A164U270-F1
#
_entry.id   AF-A0A164U270-F1
#
_cell.length_a   1.000
_cell.length_b   1.000
_cell.length_c   1.000
_cell.angle_alpha   90.00
_cell.angle_beta   90.00
_cell.angle_gamma   90.00
#
_symmetry.space_group_name_H-M   'P 1'
#
loop_
_entity.id
_entity.type
_entity.pdbx_description
1 polymer ?
#
loop_
_entity_poly.entity_id
_entity_poly.type
_entity_poly.pdbx_seq_one_letter_code
_entity_poly.pdbx_strand_id
1 'polypeptide(L)'
;MSLVESPPWTPKNLLDLPPEIILKIVNGTSGKMSVRDIVNIAQTCSSFRNLFLENKSIILNTHNVYTLNLPRGPALTAMSSQDLYARAARYITISARLSSARAPWQCRKEVVHDIGKLSTEPNTGWPFSHLFVHENILAFLLGGSFLILRLDDSGDIQDHVEINLTPQSASASLVDYQLTNDNTSLWIACAWDGLGYHAPIHVYEVSIEQVTFGGTTRHFQLDNVGNHYFMITMRDPYLALVVMEEILLVDWRRRTAVRIELPSSDPEEYWELRDYLDEISTVLFHPT
;
A
#
# COMPACT_ATOMS: atom_id res chain seq x y z
N MET A 1 52.58 53.45 3.21
CA MET A 1 51.79 52.20 3.12
C MET A 1 50.34 52.56 3.38
N SER A 2 49.51 52.59 2.34
CA SER A 2 48.06 52.80 2.46
C SER A 2 47.42 51.43 2.65
N LEU A 3 46.72 51.26 3.77
CA LEU A 3 45.89 50.09 4.04
C LEU A 3 44.63 50.22 3.18
N VAL A 4 44.45 49.29 2.25
CA VAL A 4 43.23 49.15 1.47
C VAL A 4 42.16 48.60 2.41
N GLU A 5 41.20 49.44 2.79
CA GLU A 5 40.00 48.99 3.49
C GLU A 5 39.20 48.09 2.56
N SER A 6 39.06 46.82 2.95
CA SER A 6 38.17 45.87 2.29
C SER A 6 36.71 46.32 2.45
N PRO A 7 35.88 46.25 1.39
CA PRO A 7 34.51 46.76 1.43
C PRO A 7 33.66 46.00 2.46
N PRO A 8 32.69 46.66 3.11
CA PRO A 8 31.84 46.04 4.11
C PRO A 8 30.92 45.00 3.46
N TRP A 9 31.12 43.73 3.79
CA TRP A 9 30.21 42.66 3.40
C TRP A 9 28.90 42.83 4.16
N THR A 10 27.86 43.35 3.50
CA THR A 10 26.50 43.33 4.06
C THR A 10 25.92 41.93 3.90
N PRO A 11 25.49 41.25 4.98
CA PRO A 11 24.84 39.95 4.88
C PRO A 11 23.56 40.10 4.06
N LYS A 12 23.41 39.30 2.99
CA LYS A 12 22.17 39.20 2.22
C LYS A 12 21.32 38.06 2.78
N ASN A 13 20.03 38.29 2.94
CA ASN A 13 19.11 37.25 3.34
C ASN A 13 18.82 36.33 2.14
N LEU A 14 18.51 35.07 2.43
CA LEU A 14 18.14 34.10 1.41
C LEU A 14 16.89 34.54 0.60
N LEU A 15 15.98 35.27 1.24
CA LEU A 15 14.78 35.84 0.63
C LEU A 15 15.06 37.03 -0.30
N ASP A 16 16.27 37.60 -0.26
CA ASP A 16 16.67 38.67 -1.17
C ASP A 16 17.13 38.12 -2.53
N LEU A 17 17.20 36.80 -2.67
CA LEU A 17 17.52 36.14 -3.93
C LEU A 17 16.28 36.02 -4.82
N PRO A 18 16.45 36.02 -6.15
CA PRO A 18 15.36 35.70 -7.07
C PRO A 18 14.73 34.32 -6.77
N PRO A 19 13.40 34.18 -6.90
CA PRO A 19 12.70 32.92 -6.66
C PRO A 19 13.32 31.70 -7.36
N GLU A 20 13.82 31.88 -8.58
CA GLU A 20 14.43 30.81 -9.38
C GLU A 20 15.72 30.28 -8.75
N ILE A 21 16.49 31.16 -8.12
CA ILE A 21 17.73 30.80 -7.41
C ILE A 21 17.39 30.07 -6.11
N ILE A 22 16.39 30.53 -5.38
CA ILE A 22 15.88 29.86 -4.18
C ILE A 22 15.39 28.45 -4.54
N LEU A 23 14.57 28.32 -5.58
CA LEU A 23 14.08 27.04 -6.09
C LEU A 23 15.22 26.12 -6.49
N LYS A 24 16.27 26.66 -7.13
CA LYS A 24 17.45 25.88 -7.50
C LYS A 24 18.23 25.41 -6.27
N ILE A 25 18.42 26.25 -5.26
CA ILE A 25 19.08 25.88 -4.00
C ILE A 25 18.33 24.74 -3.30
N VAL A 26 16.99 24.83 -3.27
CA VAL A 26 16.13 23.83 -2.65
C VAL A 26 16.06 22.53 -3.48
N ASN A 27 16.07 22.64 -4.81
CA ASN A 27 15.98 21.49 -5.73
C ASN A 27 17.33 20.86 -6.10
N GLY A 28 18.48 21.51 -5.87
CA GLY A 28 19.76 20.93 -6.26
C GLY A 28 21.00 21.82 -6.07
N THR A 29 21.97 21.27 -5.34
CA THR A 29 23.30 20.89 -5.88
C THR A 29 24.10 20.00 -4.91
N SER A 30 23.76 19.98 -3.61
CA SER A 30 24.56 19.28 -2.58
C SER A 30 23.83 18.16 -1.83
N GLY A 31 22.62 17.80 -2.26
CA GLY A 31 21.78 16.76 -1.67
C GLY A 31 20.31 17.04 -1.93
N LYS A 32 19.54 16.03 -2.32
CA LYS A 32 18.09 16.17 -2.48
C LYS A 32 17.46 16.31 -1.09
N MET A 33 16.75 17.39 -0.85
CA MET A 33 16.00 17.58 0.40
C MET A 33 14.90 16.51 0.54
N SER A 34 14.55 16.17 1.78
CA SER A 34 13.38 15.33 2.05
C SER A 34 12.10 16.15 1.96
N VAL A 35 10.95 15.47 1.79
CA VAL A 35 9.61 16.06 1.97
C VAL A 35 9.52 16.84 3.29
N ARG A 36 10.14 16.33 4.36
CA ARG A 36 10.15 16.96 5.69
C ARG A 36 10.85 18.32 5.68
N ASP A 37 12.01 18.40 5.06
CA ASP A 37 12.80 19.62 5.00
C ASP A 37 12.05 20.71 4.22
N ILE A 38 11.44 20.34 3.09
CA ILE A 38 10.64 21.24 2.26
C ILE A 38 9.49 21.86 3.05
N VAL A 39 8.69 21.04 3.74
CA VAL A 39 7.54 21.56 4.51
C VAL A 39 8.01 22.39 5.69
N ASN A 40 9.09 21.99 6.39
CA ASN A 40 9.64 22.79 7.48
C ASN A 40 10.08 24.17 6.99
N ILE A 41 10.77 24.26 5.85
CA ILE A 41 11.18 25.54 5.24
C ILE A 41 9.96 26.38 4.88
N ALA A 42 8.95 25.80 4.23
CA ALA A 42 7.69 26.51 3.91
C ALA A 42 6.90 26.94 5.16
N GLN A 43 7.11 26.30 6.30
CA GLN A 43 6.48 26.72 7.55
C GLN A 43 7.19 27.90 8.22
N THR A 44 8.45 28.20 7.86
CA THR A 44 9.22 29.30 8.48
C THR A 44 8.67 30.69 8.16
N CYS A 45 8.25 30.95 6.91
CA CYS A 45 7.68 32.24 6.51
C CYS A 45 6.68 32.12 5.36
N SER A 46 5.84 33.15 5.20
CA SER A 46 4.83 33.21 4.14
C SER A 46 5.43 33.25 2.74
N SER A 47 6.58 33.90 2.55
CA SER A 47 7.25 33.97 1.24
C SER A 47 7.69 32.60 0.75
N PHE A 48 8.34 31.78 1.59
CA PHE A 48 8.67 30.40 1.23
C PHE A 48 7.42 29.55 1.04
N ARG A 49 6.40 29.73 1.88
CA ARG A 49 5.14 29.01 1.75
C ARG A 49 4.49 29.24 0.38
N ASN A 50 4.35 30.49 -0.02
CA ASN A 50 3.74 30.86 -1.30
C ASN A 50 4.59 30.33 -2.46
N LEU A 51 5.90 30.53 -2.41
CA LEU A 51 6.82 30.01 -3.41
C LEU A 51 6.69 28.50 -3.60
N PHE A 52 6.52 27.75 -2.51
CA PHE A 52 6.44 26.29 -2.57
C PHE A 52 5.05 25.81 -2.99
N LEU A 53 3.99 26.52 -2.57
CA LEU A 53 2.62 26.26 -3.01
C LEU A 53 2.40 26.55 -4.51
N GLU A 54 3.25 27.36 -5.13
CA GLU A 54 3.20 27.65 -6.57
C GLU A 54 4.05 26.67 -7.41
N ASN A 55 4.97 25.93 -6.78
CA ASN A 55 5.98 25.14 -7.48
C ASN A 55 5.96 23.66 -7.07
N LYS A 56 5.16 22.85 -7.79
CA LYS A 56 5.04 21.40 -7.55
C LYS A 56 6.36 20.64 -7.63
N SER A 57 7.30 21.10 -8.44
CA SER A 57 8.60 20.44 -8.66
C SER A 57 9.40 20.28 -7.37
N ILE A 58 9.21 21.18 -6.39
CA ILE A 58 9.93 21.16 -5.13
C ILE A 58 9.64 19.87 -4.36
N ILE A 59 8.37 19.46 -4.30
CA ILE A 59 7.99 18.22 -3.61
C ILE A 59 8.32 17.00 -4.47
N LEU A 60 8.08 17.08 -5.78
CA LEU A 60 8.32 15.96 -6.70
C LEU A 60 9.81 15.57 -6.81
N ASN A 61 10.72 16.52 -6.62
CA ASN A 61 12.17 16.28 -6.69
C ASN A 61 12.79 15.83 -5.35
N THR A 62 12.00 15.69 -4.29
CA THR A 62 12.49 15.18 -3.01
C THR A 62 12.92 13.71 -3.14
N HIS A 63 13.91 13.29 -2.35
CA HIS A 63 14.42 11.91 -2.45
C HIS A 63 13.44 10.87 -1.92
N ASN A 64 12.48 11.26 -1.09
CA ASN A 64 11.49 10.38 -0.48
C ASN A 64 10.06 10.72 -0.91
N VAL A 65 9.88 11.25 -2.13
CA VAL A 65 8.55 11.59 -2.68
C VAL A 65 7.57 10.39 -2.64
N TYR A 66 8.09 9.17 -2.79
CA TYR A 66 7.31 7.92 -2.75
C TYR A 66 6.65 7.65 -1.40
N THR A 67 7.03 8.36 -0.32
CA THR A 67 6.39 8.19 0.99
C THR A 67 5.07 8.97 1.12
N LEU A 68 4.71 9.79 0.14
CA LEU A 68 3.46 10.52 0.13
C LEU A 68 2.30 9.61 -0.29
N ASN A 69 1.26 9.54 0.54
CA ASN A 69 0.03 8.81 0.18
C ASN A 69 -0.64 9.48 -1.04
N LEU A 70 -0.67 8.74 -2.13
CA LEU A 70 -1.35 9.12 -3.36
C LEU A 70 -2.84 8.83 -3.22
N PRO A 71 -3.73 9.77 -3.56
CA PRO A 71 -5.16 9.46 -3.66
C PRO A 71 -5.43 8.57 -4.86
N ARG A 72 -6.67 8.10 -4.94
CA ARG A 72 -7.26 7.67 -6.20
C ARG A 72 -7.21 8.76 -7.26
N GLY A 73 -6.85 8.36 -8.47
CA GLY A 73 -6.84 9.24 -9.64
C GLY A 73 -5.44 9.55 -10.16
N PRO A 74 -5.29 10.69 -10.85
CA PRO A 74 -4.18 10.87 -11.78
C PRO A 74 -2.85 11.00 -11.05
N ALA A 75 -1.78 10.59 -11.72
CA ALA A 75 -0.41 10.58 -11.19
C ALA A 75 -0.05 11.88 -10.46
N LEU A 76 0.88 11.82 -9.50
CA LEU A 76 1.43 12.98 -8.75
C LEU A 76 1.68 14.24 -9.59
N THR A 77 2.04 14.05 -10.85
CA THR A 77 2.31 15.11 -11.83
C THR A 77 1.08 15.92 -12.25
N ALA A 78 -0.11 15.34 -12.14
CA ALA A 78 -1.41 15.92 -12.48
C ALA A 78 -2.09 16.62 -11.30
N MET A 79 -1.62 16.39 -10.07
CA MET A 79 -2.15 17.04 -8.88
C MET A 79 -1.76 18.51 -8.81
N SER A 80 -2.62 19.34 -8.20
CA SER A 80 -2.28 20.73 -7.90
C SER A 80 -1.10 20.79 -6.91
N SER A 81 -0.30 21.84 -7.01
CA SER A 81 0.81 22.08 -6.07
C SER A 81 0.35 22.26 -4.62
N GLN A 82 -0.85 22.83 -4.44
CA GLN A 82 -1.48 23.05 -3.13
C GLN A 82 -1.89 21.73 -2.47
N ASP A 83 -2.54 20.84 -3.21
CA ASP A 83 -2.94 19.52 -2.71
C ASP A 83 -1.72 18.67 -2.37
N LEU A 84 -0.69 18.73 -3.23
CA LEU A 84 0.57 18.02 -3.02
C LEU A 84 1.26 18.49 -1.73
N TYR A 85 1.28 19.80 -1.48
CA TYR A 85 1.80 20.37 -0.23
C TYR A 85 0.98 19.98 0.99
N ALA A 86 -0.36 20.01 0.90
CA ALA A 86 -1.24 19.61 1.98
C ALA A 86 -1.01 18.14 2.40
N ARG A 87 -0.81 17.25 1.42
CA ARG A 87 -0.44 15.84 1.65
C ARG A 87 0.92 15.70 2.30
N ALA A 88 1.93 16.43 1.83
CA ALA A 88 3.25 16.45 2.43
C ALA A 88 3.22 16.90 3.90
N ALA A 89 2.47 17.97 4.21
CA ALA A 89 2.30 18.44 5.59
C ALA A 89 1.56 17.43 6.48
N ARG A 90 0.52 16.78 5.95
CA ARG A 90 -0.21 15.71 6.66
C ARG A 90 0.71 14.52 6.95
N TYR A 91 1.48 14.06 5.96
CA TYR A 91 2.44 12.97 6.11
C TYR A 91 3.44 13.23 7.24
N ILE A 92 4.04 14.43 7.28
CA ILE A 92 5.01 14.78 8.33
C ILE A 92 4.34 14.82 9.70
N THR A 93 3.13 15.34 9.78
CA THR A 93 2.38 15.40 11.04
C THR A 93 2.08 14.00 11.57
N ILE A 94 1.65 13.09 10.70
CA ILE A 94 1.40 11.69 11.05
C ILE A 94 2.72 11.01 11.45
N SER A 95 3.77 11.13 10.64
CA SER A 95 5.09 10.56 10.90
C SER A 95 5.69 11.05 12.22
N ALA A 96 5.64 12.35 12.49
CA ALA A 96 6.09 12.92 13.75
C ALA A 96 5.30 12.35 14.93
N ARG A 97 3.97 12.29 14.82
CA ARG A 97 3.11 11.75 15.87
C ARG A 97 3.40 10.26 16.12
N LEU A 98 3.57 9.45 15.06
CA LEU A 98 4.00 8.05 15.11
C LEU A 98 5.34 7.89 15.82
N SER A 99 6.35 8.69 15.44
CA SER A 99 7.67 8.63 16.05
C SER A 99 7.71 9.06 17.52
N SER A 100 6.76 9.90 17.95
CA SER A 100 6.71 10.45 19.31
C SER A 100 5.83 9.65 20.28
N ALA A 101 5.08 8.67 19.79
CA ALA A 101 4.14 7.92 20.61
C ALA A 101 4.90 6.98 21.58
N ARG A 102 4.77 7.23 22.88
CA ARG A 102 5.36 6.41 23.96
C ARG A 102 4.38 5.42 24.59
N ALA A 103 3.12 5.47 24.18
CA ALA A 103 2.05 4.63 24.69
C ALA A 103 1.19 4.12 23.52
N PRO A 104 0.45 3.01 23.69
CA PRO A 104 -0.54 2.58 22.73
C PRO A 104 -1.50 3.72 22.40
N TRP A 105 -1.86 3.82 21.13
CA TRP A 105 -2.72 4.89 20.65
C TRP A 105 -4.09 4.76 21.29
N GLN A 106 -4.52 5.82 21.98
CA GLN A 106 -5.87 5.85 22.51
C GLN A 106 -6.85 6.01 21.35
N CYS A 107 -7.81 5.08 21.28
CA CYS A 107 -8.94 5.17 20.39
C CYS A 107 -9.67 6.49 20.64
N ARG A 108 -9.82 7.33 19.60
CA ARG A 108 -10.49 8.64 19.72
C ARG A 108 -11.99 8.54 19.55
N LYS A 109 -12.44 7.58 18.74
CA LYS A 109 -13.84 7.32 18.44
C LYS A 109 -13.94 5.82 18.15
N GLU A 110 -14.84 5.17 18.86
CA GLU A 110 -15.20 3.78 18.61
C GLU A 110 -16.57 3.78 17.92
N VAL A 111 -16.65 3.10 16.79
CA VAL A 111 -17.90 2.87 16.05
C VAL A 111 -18.03 1.37 15.88
N VAL A 112 -19.15 0.83 16.35
CA VAL A 112 -19.40 -0.62 16.35
C VAL A 112 -20.47 -0.92 15.31
N HIS A 113 -20.12 -1.78 14.34
CA HIS A 113 -21.01 -2.23 13.29
C HIS A 113 -21.38 -3.69 13.48
N ASP A 114 -22.65 -4.01 13.25
CA ASP A 114 -23.14 -5.38 13.23
C ASP A 114 -22.94 -5.98 11.84
N ILE A 115 -21.81 -6.67 11.66
CA ILE A 115 -21.42 -7.29 10.39
C ILE A 115 -22.41 -8.38 9.96
N GLY A 116 -23.14 -9.00 10.89
CA GLY A 116 -24.16 -10.00 10.58
C GLY A 116 -25.33 -9.45 9.75
N LYS A 117 -25.48 -8.12 9.66
CA LYS A 117 -26.47 -7.47 8.79
C LYS A 117 -25.95 -7.22 7.37
N LEU A 118 -24.65 -7.34 7.16
CA LEU A 118 -23.98 -7.02 5.89
C LEU A 118 -23.65 -8.27 5.08
N SER A 119 -23.39 -9.39 5.76
CA SER A 119 -23.11 -10.66 5.11
C SER A 119 -24.38 -11.48 4.91
N THR A 120 -24.47 -12.14 3.77
CA THR A 120 -25.51 -13.14 3.48
C THR A 120 -25.18 -14.52 4.05
N GLU A 121 -23.94 -14.73 4.52
CA GLU A 121 -23.57 -15.98 5.18
C GLU A 121 -24.20 -16.08 6.57
N PRO A 122 -24.72 -17.26 6.95
CA PRO A 122 -25.18 -17.49 8.33
C PRO A 122 -24.01 -17.21 9.27
N ASN A 123 -24.25 -16.59 10.43
CA ASN A 123 -23.22 -16.32 11.42
C ASN A 123 -22.52 -17.64 11.83
N THR A 124 -21.43 -17.96 11.15
CA THR A 124 -20.77 -19.26 11.21
C THR A 124 -19.83 -19.34 12.42
N GLY A 125 -19.68 -18.24 13.18
CA GLY A 125 -18.74 -18.13 14.29
C GLY A 125 -17.26 -18.07 13.88
N TRP A 126 -16.97 -18.00 12.57
CA TRP A 126 -15.61 -17.88 12.08
C TRP A 126 -15.12 -16.44 12.27
N PRO A 127 -13.88 -16.25 12.78
CA PRO A 127 -13.30 -14.93 12.88
C PRO A 127 -13.08 -14.34 11.48
N PHE A 128 -13.18 -13.01 11.36
CA PHE A 128 -12.67 -12.33 10.18
C PHE A 128 -11.14 -12.49 10.12
N SER A 129 -10.59 -12.51 8.91
CA SER A 129 -9.15 -12.63 8.67
C SER A 129 -8.73 -11.78 7.48
N HIS A 130 -7.42 -11.71 7.23
CA HIS A 130 -6.86 -11.02 6.07
C HIS A 130 -7.35 -9.58 5.93
N LEU A 131 -7.15 -8.79 6.99
CA LEU A 131 -7.60 -7.41 7.05
C LEU A 131 -6.74 -6.52 6.13
N PHE A 132 -7.41 -5.80 5.24
CA PHE A 132 -6.84 -4.76 4.41
C PHE A 132 -7.49 -3.41 4.75
N VAL A 133 -6.65 -2.40 4.98
CA VAL A 133 -7.08 -1.04 5.27
C VAL A 133 -6.38 -0.10 4.32
N HIS A 134 -7.14 0.67 3.56
CA HIS A 134 -6.59 1.76 2.77
C HIS A 134 -7.55 2.94 2.70
N GLU A 135 -7.12 4.08 3.23
CA GLU A 135 -7.94 5.28 3.40
C GLU A 135 -9.27 4.95 4.10
N ASN A 136 -10.40 5.05 3.38
CA ASN A 136 -11.72 4.74 3.87
C ASN A 136 -12.25 3.37 3.41
N ILE A 137 -11.40 2.52 2.84
CA ILE A 137 -11.75 1.15 2.47
C ILE A 137 -11.24 0.18 3.52
N LEU A 138 -12.14 -0.71 3.91
CA LEU A 138 -11.85 -1.88 4.73
C LEU A 138 -12.19 -3.12 3.91
N ALA A 139 -11.27 -4.05 3.73
CA ALA A 139 -11.56 -5.34 3.13
C ALA A 139 -11.09 -6.46 4.05
N PHE A 140 -11.85 -7.54 4.14
CA PHE A 140 -11.50 -8.71 4.94
C PHE A 140 -12.24 -9.94 4.45
N LEU A 141 -11.69 -11.09 4.78
CA LEU A 141 -12.36 -12.37 4.61
C LEU A 141 -13.21 -12.66 5.85
N LEU A 142 -14.48 -12.96 5.66
CA LEU A 142 -15.39 -13.43 6.70
C LEU A 142 -16.02 -14.73 6.23
N GLY A 143 -15.68 -15.84 6.89
CA GLY A 143 -16.13 -17.15 6.45
C GLY A 143 -15.68 -17.46 5.01
N GLY A 144 -16.66 -17.70 4.12
CA GLY A 144 -16.47 -17.96 2.71
C GLY A 144 -16.58 -16.72 1.80
N SER A 145 -16.63 -15.52 2.37
CA SER A 145 -16.91 -14.31 1.59
C SER A 145 -15.92 -13.17 1.85
N PHE A 146 -15.56 -12.44 0.79
CA PHE A 146 -14.88 -11.16 0.96
C PHE A 146 -15.90 -10.07 1.21
N LEU A 147 -15.76 -9.35 2.32
CA LEU A 147 -16.49 -8.11 2.57
C LEU A 147 -15.56 -6.93 2.33
N ILE A 148 -16.03 -5.99 1.52
CA ILE A 148 -15.32 -4.75 1.22
C ILE A 148 -16.26 -3.59 1.55
N LEU A 149 -15.87 -2.79 2.53
CA LEU A 149 -16.64 -1.69 3.07
C LEU A 149 -16.02 -0.36 2.66
N ARG A 150 -16.88 0.60 2.35
CA ARG A 150 -16.52 2.01 2.20
C ARG A 150 -17.06 2.78 3.39
N LEU A 151 -16.15 3.40 4.13
CA LEU A 151 -16.46 4.18 5.32
C LEU A 151 -16.54 5.67 4.99
N ASP A 152 -17.30 6.42 5.79
CA ASP A 152 -17.25 7.89 5.80
C ASP A 152 -16.20 8.42 6.79
N ASP A 153 -16.07 9.75 6.87
CA ASP A 153 -15.15 10.43 7.80
C ASP A 153 -15.49 10.16 9.28
N SER A 154 -16.70 9.70 9.56
CA SER A 154 -17.17 9.35 10.88
C SER A 154 -16.88 7.89 11.24
N GLY A 155 -16.50 7.06 10.26
CA GLY A 155 -16.30 5.62 10.41
C GLY A 155 -17.59 4.80 10.22
N ASP A 156 -18.67 5.42 9.78
CA ASP A 156 -19.92 4.74 9.42
C ASP A 156 -19.81 4.13 8.02
N ILE A 157 -20.45 2.98 7.82
CA ILE A 157 -20.44 2.27 6.54
C ILE A 157 -21.37 3.01 5.58
N GLN A 158 -20.80 3.61 4.54
CA GLN A 158 -21.57 4.21 3.44
C GLN A 158 -22.08 3.15 2.48
N ASP A 159 -21.18 2.24 2.09
CA ASP A 159 -21.47 1.19 1.11
C ASP A 159 -20.68 -0.08 1.44
N HIS A 160 -21.18 -1.21 0.94
CA HIS A 160 -20.50 -2.49 1.06
C HIS A 160 -20.71 -3.34 -0.19
N VAL A 161 -19.77 -4.24 -0.43
CA VAL A 161 -19.92 -5.32 -1.39
C VAL A 161 -19.46 -6.61 -0.73
N GLU A 162 -20.22 -7.68 -0.99
CA GLU A 162 -19.90 -9.04 -0.60
C GLU A 162 -19.58 -9.84 -1.86
N ILE A 163 -18.42 -10.50 -1.88
CA ILE A 163 -18.05 -11.46 -2.91
C ILE A 163 -18.10 -12.84 -2.28
N ASN A 164 -19.15 -13.58 -2.61
CA ASN A 164 -19.31 -14.96 -2.20
C ASN A 164 -18.31 -15.83 -2.96
N LEU A 165 -17.41 -16.48 -2.23
CA LEU A 165 -16.54 -17.50 -2.80
C LEU A 165 -17.36 -18.79 -2.82
N THR A 166 -17.73 -19.24 -4.02
CA THR A 166 -18.62 -20.41 -4.20
C THR A 166 -18.18 -21.64 -3.40
N PRO A 167 -19.13 -22.50 -2.97
CA PRO A 167 -18.97 -23.30 -1.77
C PRO A 167 -18.24 -24.61 -2.07
N GLN A 168 -17.01 -24.74 -1.59
CA GLN A 168 -16.38 -26.04 -1.36
C GLN A 168 -15.58 -25.99 -0.07
N SER A 169 -16.30 -25.92 1.05
CA SER A 169 -15.92 -26.44 2.38
C SER A 169 -14.50 -26.18 2.93
N ALA A 170 -13.75 -25.26 2.35
CA ALA A 170 -12.42 -24.89 2.75
C ALA A 170 -12.47 -23.38 2.95
N SER A 171 -12.08 -22.94 4.15
CA SER A 171 -11.77 -21.55 4.40
C SER A 171 -10.72 -21.13 3.37
N ALA A 172 -10.93 -20.04 2.64
CA ALA A 172 -9.82 -19.44 1.90
C ALA A 172 -8.74 -19.14 2.94
N SER A 173 -7.63 -19.87 2.89
CA SER A 173 -6.58 -19.80 3.89
C SER A 173 -5.59 -18.69 3.56
N LEU A 174 -5.52 -18.31 2.29
CA LEU A 174 -4.51 -17.39 1.76
C LEU A 174 -5.16 -16.30 0.93
N VAL A 175 -4.90 -15.05 1.31
CA VAL A 175 -5.37 -13.86 0.61
C VAL A 175 -4.27 -12.82 0.58
N ASP A 176 -4.08 -12.19 -0.58
CA ASP A 176 -3.29 -10.95 -0.69
C ASP A 176 -4.07 -9.89 -1.46
N TYR A 177 -3.79 -8.63 -1.14
CA TYR A 177 -4.48 -7.47 -1.69
C TYR A 177 -3.51 -6.53 -2.36
N GLN A 178 -3.90 -6.01 -3.52
CA GLN A 178 -3.14 -4.99 -4.22
C GLN A 178 -4.08 -3.93 -4.79
N LEU A 179 -3.74 -2.65 -4.58
CA LEU A 179 -4.40 -1.57 -5.31
C LEU A 179 -3.88 -1.46 -6.73
N THR A 180 -4.76 -1.13 -7.66
CA THR A 180 -4.36 -0.71 -9.01
C THR A 180 -3.49 0.55 -8.94
N ASN A 181 -2.66 0.79 -9.96
CA ASN A 181 -1.74 1.95 -9.95
C ASN A 181 -2.44 3.31 -9.91
N ASP A 182 -3.68 3.38 -10.37
CA ASP A 182 -4.57 4.55 -10.30
C ASP A 182 -5.44 4.57 -9.02
N ASN A 183 -5.28 3.55 -8.16
CA ASN A 183 -6.04 3.26 -6.94
C ASN A 183 -7.57 3.22 -7.14
N THR A 184 -8.05 2.96 -8.36
CA THR A 184 -9.49 2.90 -8.68
C THR A 184 -10.12 1.57 -8.34
N SER A 185 -9.32 0.50 -8.28
CA SER A 185 -9.77 -0.85 -7.97
C SER A 185 -8.84 -1.57 -6.98
N LEU A 186 -9.41 -2.54 -6.29
CA LEU A 186 -8.73 -3.47 -5.41
C LEU A 186 -8.63 -4.83 -6.10
N TRP A 187 -7.42 -5.30 -6.34
CA TRP A 187 -7.17 -6.69 -6.70
C TRP A 187 -7.07 -7.55 -5.45
N ILE A 188 -7.70 -8.72 -5.53
CA ILE A 188 -7.77 -9.70 -4.46
C ILE A 188 -7.31 -11.03 -5.05
N ALA A 189 -6.13 -11.47 -4.61
CA ALA A 189 -5.62 -12.79 -4.89
C ALA A 189 -6.08 -13.73 -3.77
N CYS A 190 -6.62 -14.89 -4.10
CA CYS A 190 -6.96 -15.87 -3.08
C CYS A 190 -6.69 -17.30 -3.54
N ALA A 191 -6.29 -18.14 -2.58
CA ALA A 191 -6.14 -19.57 -2.74
C ALA A 191 -6.78 -20.28 -1.53
N TRP A 192 -7.23 -21.51 -1.76
CA TRP A 192 -7.79 -22.35 -0.70
C TRP A 192 -6.76 -23.34 -0.16
N ASP A 193 -6.89 -23.68 1.11
CA ASP A 193 -6.28 -24.87 1.67
C ASP A 193 -7.38 -25.91 1.84
N GLY A 194 -7.62 -26.67 0.78
CA GLY A 194 -8.45 -27.86 0.87
C GLY A 194 -7.60 -29.00 1.41
N LEU A 195 -8.13 -29.76 2.37
CA LEU A 195 -7.65 -31.11 2.69
C LEU A 195 -7.90 -32.02 1.46
N GLY A 196 -7.13 -31.82 0.39
CA GLY A 196 -7.37 -32.42 -0.93
C GLY A 196 -6.66 -31.67 -2.06
N TYR A 197 -6.23 -32.41 -3.07
CA TYR A 197 -5.27 -32.06 -4.13
C TYR A 197 -5.66 -30.91 -5.10
N HIS A 198 -6.71 -30.14 -4.83
CA HIS A 198 -7.28 -29.20 -5.80
C HIS A 198 -7.75 -27.90 -5.13
N ALA A 199 -6.81 -27.02 -4.81
CA ALA A 199 -7.12 -25.65 -4.43
C ALA A 199 -7.13 -24.74 -5.67
N PRO A 200 -8.26 -24.13 -6.06
CA PRO A 200 -8.24 -23.14 -7.11
C PRO A 200 -7.53 -21.86 -6.65
N ILE A 201 -6.99 -21.12 -7.59
CA ILE A 201 -6.40 -19.80 -7.35
C ILE A 201 -7.19 -18.79 -8.16
N HIS A 202 -7.65 -17.72 -7.54
CA HIS A 202 -8.37 -16.67 -8.22
C HIS A 202 -7.71 -15.30 -8.06
N VAL A 203 -7.97 -14.46 -9.07
CA VAL A 203 -7.76 -13.02 -9.00
C VAL A 203 -9.09 -12.33 -9.29
N TYR A 204 -9.58 -11.60 -8.30
CA TYR A 204 -10.71 -10.70 -8.42
C TYR A 204 -10.23 -9.26 -8.53
N GLU A 205 -10.99 -8.44 -9.23
CA GLU A 205 -10.90 -6.99 -9.21
C GLU A 205 -12.22 -6.43 -8.72
N VAL A 206 -12.14 -5.53 -7.76
CA VAL A 206 -13.30 -4.83 -7.21
C VAL A 206 -13.08 -3.34 -7.38
N SER A 207 -13.96 -2.70 -8.13
CA SER A 207 -13.97 -1.25 -8.25
C SER A 207 -14.29 -0.64 -6.89
N ILE A 208 -13.40 0.25 -6.44
CA ILE A 208 -13.54 0.97 -5.17
C ILE A 208 -13.88 2.46 -5.40
N GLU A 209 -13.93 2.91 -6.65
CA GLU A 209 -14.39 4.26 -7.03
C GLU A 209 -15.82 4.56 -6.57
N GLN A 210 -16.13 5.86 -6.42
CA GLN A 210 -17.38 6.26 -5.79
C GLN A 210 -18.62 5.76 -6.56
N VAL A 211 -18.59 5.93 -7.88
CA VAL A 211 -19.72 5.71 -8.79
C VAL A 211 -19.89 4.23 -9.14
N THR A 212 -18.79 3.49 -9.27
CA THR A 212 -18.75 2.09 -9.71
C THR A 212 -18.43 1.14 -8.56
N PHE A 213 -18.61 1.58 -7.32
CA PHE A 213 -18.24 0.80 -6.13
C PHE A 213 -18.89 -0.58 -6.14
N GLY A 214 -18.10 -1.61 -5.85
CA GLY A 214 -18.55 -2.99 -5.79
C GLY A 214 -18.65 -3.70 -7.15
N GLY A 215 -18.37 -3.01 -8.26
CA GLY A 215 -18.23 -3.64 -9.57
C GLY A 215 -17.11 -4.70 -9.51
N THR A 216 -17.48 -5.98 -9.62
CA THR A 216 -16.55 -7.10 -9.44
C THR A 216 -16.30 -7.83 -10.76
N THR A 217 -15.04 -8.06 -11.08
CA THR A 217 -14.60 -8.87 -12.23
C THR A 217 -13.64 -9.95 -11.78
N ARG A 218 -13.80 -11.19 -12.27
CA ARG A 218 -12.81 -12.27 -12.05
C ARG A 218 -11.88 -12.36 -13.26
N HIS A 219 -10.62 -12.02 -13.07
CA HIS A 219 -9.62 -11.99 -14.15
C HIS A 219 -8.94 -13.33 -14.38
N PHE A 220 -8.73 -14.09 -13.31
CA PHE A 220 -7.93 -15.30 -13.35
C PHE A 220 -8.54 -16.41 -12.50
N GLN A 221 -8.40 -17.63 -13.00
CA GLN A 221 -8.71 -18.87 -12.31
C GLN A 221 -7.69 -19.92 -12.76
N LEU A 222 -7.00 -20.52 -11.79
CA LEU A 222 -6.13 -21.67 -12.01
C LEU A 222 -6.64 -22.81 -11.15
N ASP A 223 -7.14 -23.85 -11.79
CA ASP A 223 -7.63 -25.05 -11.11
C ASP A 223 -6.51 -26.09 -10.97
N ASN A 224 -6.67 -27.01 -10.02
CA ASN A 224 -5.83 -28.20 -9.87
C ASN A 224 -4.33 -27.92 -9.68
N VAL A 225 -4.00 -26.90 -8.90
CA VAL A 225 -2.61 -26.68 -8.52
C VAL A 225 -2.26 -27.67 -7.42
N GLY A 226 -1.48 -28.70 -7.76
CA GLY A 226 -1.41 -29.98 -7.05
C GLY A 226 -0.73 -29.98 -5.68
N ASN A 227 -0.59 -28.82 -5.05
CA ASN A 227 0.19 -28.64 -3.83
C ASN A 227 -0.58 -27.81 -2.78
N HIS A 228 -0.27 -28.03 -1.51
CA HIS A 228 -0.77 -27.19 -0.41
C HIS A 228 0.09 -25.92 -0.36
N TYR A 229 -0.52 -24.78 -0.63
CA TYR A 229 0.13 -23.48 -0.53
C TYR A 229 0.03 -22.99 0.91
N PHE A 230 1.09 -22.40 1.43
CA PHE A 230 1.05 -21.72 2.73
C PHE A 230 1.21 -20.20 2.62
N MET A 231 1.53 -19.68 1.42
CA MET A 231 1.60 -18.24 1.19
C MET A 231 1.21 -17.90 -0.25
N ILE A 232 0.47 -16.79 -0.39
CA ILE A 232 0.22 -16.10 -1.64
C ILE A 232 0.67 -14.65 -1.49
N THR A 233 1.32 -14.11 -2.53
CA THR A 233 1.51 -12.67 -2.65
C THR A 233 1.30 -12.22 -4.08
N MET A 234 0.77 -11.02 -4.23
CA MET A 234 0.42 -10.42 -5.51
C MET A 234 1.21 -9.15 -5.78
N ARG A 235 1.76 -9.08 -6.98
CA ARG A 235 2.22 -7.83 -7.60
C ARG A 235 2.01 -7.91 -9.09
N ASP A 236 0.98 -7.25 -9.57
CA ASP A 236 0.63 -7.17 -10.99
C ASP A 236 1.84 -6.99 -11.92
N PRO A 237 1.96 -7.83 -12.96
CA PRO A 237 1.03 -8.88 -13.40
C PRO A 237 1.27 -10.27 -12.77
N TYR A 238 2.03 -10.34 -11.68
CA TYR A 238 2.50 -11.58 -11.08
C TYR A 238 1.78 -11.94 -9.78
N LEU A 239 1.68 -13.25 -9.56
CA LEU A 239 1.37 -13.91 -8.30
C LEU A 239 2.57 -14.78 -7.95
N ALA A 240 3.01 -14.74 -6.70
CA ALA A 240 3.93 -15.74 -6.18
C ALA A 240 3.17 -16.60 -5.18
N LEU A 241 3.33 -17.91 -5.34
CA LEU A 241 2.72 -18.93 -4.50
C LEU A 241 3.87 -19.75 -3.93
N VAL A 242 3.90 -19.88 -2.61
CA VAL A 242 4.94 -20.68 -1.95
C VAL A 242 4.35 -22.01 -1.53
N VAL A 243 5.00 -23.05 -2.02
CA VAL A 243 4.83 -24.46 -1.67
C VAL A 243 6.14 -24.90 -1.07
N MET A 244 6.09 -25.81 -0.09
CA MET A 244 7.24 -26.43 0.58
C MET A 244 8.59 -26.21 -0.13
N GLU A 245 8.85 -26.93 -1.23
CA GLU A 245 10.15 -26.89 -1.93
C GLU A 245 10.13 -26.06 -3.21
N GLU A 246 9.08 -25.30 -3.50
CA GLU A 246 8.99 -24.53 -4.75
C GLU A 246 8.24 -23.21 -4.60
N ILE A 247 8.70 -22.20 -5.33
CA ILE A 247 7.94 -20.98 -5.57
C ILE A 247 7.37 -21.04 -6.97
N LEU A 248 6.05 -21.00 -7.08
CA LEU A 248 5.35 -20.87 -8.34
C LEU A 248 5.08 -19.39 -8.60
N LEU A 249 5.83 -18.81 -9.55
CA LEU A 249 5.63 -17.45 -10.03
C LEU A 249 4.70 -17.49 -11.24
N VAL A 250 3.47 -16.99 -11.09
CA VAL A 250 2.43 -16.99 -12.13
C VAL A 250 2.24 -15.58 -12.67
N ASP A 251 2.44 -15.38 -13.96
CA ASP A 251 1.92 -14.22 -14.67
C ASP A 251 0.43 -14.48 -14.96
N TRP A 252 -0.43 -13.94 -14.10
CA TRP A 252 -1.86 -14.22 -14.14
C TRP A 252 -2.56 -13.56 -15.34
N ARG A 253 -1.96 -12.50 -15.91
CA ARG A 253 -2.48 -11.86 -17.13
C ARG A 253 -2.18 -12.70 -18.37
N ARG A 254 -0.96 -13.23 -18.46
CA ARG A 254 -0.52 -14.05 -19.61
C ARG A 254 -0.84 -15.53 -19.45
N ARG A 255 -1.28 -15.97 -18.27
CA ARG A 255 -1.54 -17.38 -17.92
C ARG A 255 -0.30 -18.26 -18.12
N THR A 256 0.86 -17.71 -17.77
CA THR A 256 2.13 -18.43 -17.80
C THR A 256 2.68 -18.55 -16.40
N ALA A 257 3.47 -19.58 -16.12
CA ALA A 257 4.09 -19.74 -14.82
C ALA A 257 5.54 -20.23 -14.95
N VAL A 258 6.36 -19.84 -13.97
CA VAL A 258 7.72 -20.32 -13.76
C VAL A 258 7.76 -20.98 -12.40
N ARG A 259 8.33 -22.18 -12.33
CA ARG A 259 8.64 -22.86 -11.07
C ARG A 259 10.07 -22.58 -10.70
N ILE A 260 10.27 -22.20 -9.46
CA ILE A 260 11.58 -21.99 -8.86
C ILE A 260 11.71 -23.07 -7.79
N GLU A 261 12.51 -24.08 -8.06
CA GLU A 261 12.85 -25.11 -7.08
C GLU A 261 13.74 -24.48 -6.00
N LEU A 262 13.33 -24.64 -4.75
CA LEU A 262 14.16 -24.29 -3.60
C LEU A 262 15.12 -25.45 -3.35
N PRO A 263 16.41 -25.18 -3.06
CA PRO A 263 17.37 -26.24 -2.79
C PRO A 263 16.92 -27.05 -1.58
N SER A 264 16.68 -28.35 -1.77
CA SER A 264 16.38 -29.28 -0.68
C SER A 264 17.63 -29.46 0.19
N SER A 265 17.52 -29.15 1.49
CA SER A 265 18.40 -29.77 2.49
C SER A 265 18.18 -31.29 2.47
N ASP A 266 19.21 -32.08 2.78
CA ASP A 266 19.26 -33.56 2.69
C ASP A 266 17.93 -34.29 3.06
N PRO A 267 17.49 -35.32 2.29
CA PRO A 267 16.24 -36.05 2.53
C PRO A 267 16.14 -36.83 3.86
N GLU A 268 17.18 -36.89 4.69
CA GLU A 268 17.12 -37.58 5.99
C GLU A 268 16.42 -36.77 7.09
N GLU A 269 16.20 -35.46 6.91
CA GLU A 269 15.61 -34.54 7.89
C GLU A 269 14.30 -33.90 7.39
N TYR A 270 13.44 -34.70 6.75
CA TYR A 270 12.15 -34.25 6.18
C TYR A 270 11.23 -33.52 7.18
N TRP A 271 11.38 -33.81 8.49
CA TRP A 271 10.64 -33.12 9.55
C TRP A 271 11.24 -31.76 9.92
N GLU A 272 12.55 -31.56 9.76
CA GLU A 272 13.24 -30.29 10.04
C GLU A 272 13.07 -29.28 8.90
N LEU A 273 12.84 -29.76 7.67
CA LEU A 273 12.54 -28.92 6.51
C LEU A 273 11.20 -28.18 6.62
N ARG A 274 10.20 -28.78 7.28
CA ARG A 274 8.94 -28.10 7.61
C ARG A 274 9.18 -26.91 8.54
N ASP A 275 10.04 -27.08 9.54
CA ASP A 275 10.42 -26.01 10.46
C ASP A 275 11.26 -24.92 9.75
N TYR A 276 12.07 -25.28 8.74
CA TYR A 276 12.88 -24.34 7.96
C TYR A 276 12.05 -23.52 6.94
N LEU A 277 11.01 -24.11 6.36
CA LEU A 277 10.12 -23.44 5.41
C LEU A 277 9.04 -22.59 6.09
N ASP A 278 8.71 -22.92 7.34
CA ASP A 278 8.04 -22.01 8.28
C ASP A 278 8.87 -20.72 8.51
N GLU A 279 10.17 -20.68 8.15
CA GLU A 279 10.98 -19.45 8.19
C GLU A 279 10.75 -18.52 6.99
N ILE A 280 10.19 -19.00 5.87
CA ILE A 280 9.78 -18.13 4.75
C ILE A 280 8.49 -17.39 5.17
N SER A 281 8.70 -16.34 5.96
CA SER A 281 7.64 -15.48 6.49
C SER A 281 7.07 -14.51 5.45
N THR A 282 7.79 -14.26 4.36
CA THR A 282 7.35 -13.32 3.32
C THR A 282 8.08 -13.52 1.99
N VAL A 283 7.36 -13.34 0.89
CA VAL A 283 7.94 -13.07 -0.43
C VAL A 283 7.59 -11.63 -0.77
N LEU A 284 8.59 -10.84 -1.18
CA LEU A 284 8.40 -9.44 -1.51
C LEU A 284 8.80 -9.21 -2.96
N PHE A 285 7.87 -8.64 -3.73
CA PHE A 285 8.21 -8.05 -5.02
C PHE A 285 8.90 -6.71 -4.78
N HIS A 286 10.19 -6.62 -5.10
CA HIS A 286 10.92 -5.37 -4.97
C HIS A 286 10.31 -4.30 -5.90
N PRO A 287 10.02 -3.07 -5.41
CA PRO A 287 9.58 -1.98 -6.27
C PRO A 287 10.74 -1.58 -7.21
N THR A 288 10.55 -1.76 -8.50
CA THR A 288 11.45 -1.24 -9.56
C THR A 288 11.15 0.21 -9.85
#